data_AF-A0A3M8B3I2-F1
#
_entry.id   AF-A0A3M8B3I2-F1
#
_cell.length_a   1.000
_cell.length_b   1.000
_cell.length_c   1.000
_cell.angle_alpha   90.00
_cell.angle_beta   90.00
_cell.angle_gamma   90.00
#
_symmetry.space_group_name_H-M   'P 1'
#
loop_
_entity.id
_entity.type
_entity.pdbx_description
1 polymer ?
#
loop_
_entity_poly.entity_id
_entity_poly.type
_entity_poly.pdbx_seq_one_letter_code
_entity_poly.pdbx_strand_id
1 'polypeptide(L)'
;MDPKPTYDQSEQYSELSTVESQRNEILQEEFPEGPYGASTNEARLGKATGWEPGQHSTTTRFTYETRQMHQDLPRQDPSAHPIHDDPNEKE
;
A
#
# COMPACT_ATOMS: atom_id res chain seq x y z
N MET A 1 2.35 21.62 -7.79
CA MET A 1 2.22 21.08 -9.16
C MET A 1 2.39 19.59 -9.03
N ASP A 2 1.32 18.83 -9.18
CA ASP A 2 1.43 17.38 -9.22
C ASP A 2 2.24 16.98 -10.46
N PRO A 3 3.12 15.97 -10.36
CA PRO A 3 3.92 15.55 -11.49
C PRO A 3 3.01 15.12 -12.64
N LYS A 4 3.29 15.62 -13.85
CA LYS A 4 2.56 15.18 -15.05
C LYS A 4 2.82 13.68 -15.25
N PRO A 5 1.79 12.86 -15.52
CA PRO A 5 1.99 11.46 -15.83
C PRO A 5 2.84 11.33 -17.09
N THR A 6 3.69 10.31 -17.13
CA THR A 6 4.60 10.03 -18.25
C THR A 6 3.86 9.52 -19.50
N TYR A 7 2.59 9.13 -19.36
CA TYR A 7 1.74 8.52 -20.37
C TYR A 7 0.52 9.39 -20.71
N ASP A 8 0.00 9.23 -21.93
CA ASP A 8 -1.17 9.93 -22.43
C ASP A 8 -2.45 9.41 -21.76
N GLN A 9 -3.23 10.31 -21.14
CA GLN A 9 -4.45 9.96 -20.42
C GLN A 9 -5.60 9.55 -21.36
N SER A 10 -5.45 9.73 -22.69
CA SER A 10 -6.47 9.33 -23.66
C SER A 10 -6.50 7.84 -23.98
N GLU A 11 -5.45 7.10 -23.65
CA GLU A 11 -5.40 5.66 -23.88
C GLU A 11 -5.60 4.90 -22.57
N GLN A 12 -6.57 3.98 -22.53
CA GLN A 12 -6.81 3.10 -21.39
C GLN A 12 -5.74 2.00 -21.33
N TYR A 13 -4.48 2.37 -21.11
CA TYR A 13 -3.42 1.41 -20.82
C TYR A 13 -3.23 1.34 -19.31
N SER A 14 -3.38 0.13 -18.76
CA SER A 14 -2.92 -0.18 -17.41
C SER A 14 -1.40 -0.33 -17.43
N GLU A 15 -0.74 0.20 -16.41
CA GLU A 15 0.70 0.03 -16.23
C GLU A 15 1.06 -1.44 -16.02
N LEU A 16 2.35 -1.76 -16.14
CA LEU A 16 2.81 -3.10 -15.78
C LEU A 16 2.59 -3.33 -14.27
N SER A 17 2.13 -4.53 -13.89
CA SER A 17 1.84 -4.87 -12.49
C SER A 17 3.03 -4.66 -11.55
N THR A 18 4.27 -4.81 -12.06
CA THR A 18 5.50 -4.52 -11.32
C THR A 18 5.67 -3.03 -11.01
N VAL A 19 5.30 -2.14 -11.95
CA VAL A 19 5.37 -0.69 -11.77
C VAL A 19 4.31 -0.24 -10.76
N GLU A 20 3.09 -0.78 -10.88
CA GLU A 20 2.01 -0.53 -9.92
C GLU A 20 2.37 -1.00 -8.51
N SER A 21 2.97 -2.19 -8.38
CA SER A 21 3.48 -2.70 -7.11
C SER A 21 4.55 -1.77 -6.54
N GLN A 22 5.59 -1.39 -7.28
CA GLN A 22 6.61 -0.47 -6.75
C GLN A 22 6.06 0.89 -6.30
N ARG A 23 5.00 1.38 -6.93
CA ARG A 23 4.32 2.63 -6.52
C ARG A 23 3.45 2.46 -5.27
N ASN A 24 2.76 1.34 -5.15
CA ASN A 24 1.73 1.13 -4.14
C ASN A 24 2.26 0.47 -2.86
N GLU A 25 3.43 -0.19 -2.92
CA GLU A 25 4.05 -0.84 -1.79
C GLU A 25 4.86 0.13 -0.93
N ILE A 26 4.34 0.47 0.25
CA ILE A 26 4.99 1.38 1.19
C ILE A 26 5.87 0.57 2.15
N LEU A 27 7.16 0.91 2.19
CA LEU A 27 8.10 0.41 3.19
C LEU A 27 7.79 1.03 4.56
N GLN A 28 7.84 0.22 5.60
CA GLN A 28 7.69 0.71 6.98
C GLN A 28 8.94 1.48 7.41
N GLU A 29 8.74 2.68 7.91
CA GLU A 29 9.81 3.46 8.55
C GLU A 29 10.09 2.89 9.95
N GLU A 30 11.38 2.71 10.29
CA GLU A 30 11.79 2.25 11.63
C GLU A 30 11.58 3.34 12.70
N PHE A 31 11.82 4.60 12.33
CA PHE A 31 11.63 5.78 13.17
C PHE A 31 10.90 6.85 12.37
N PRO A 32 9.66 7.21 12.72
CA PRO A 32 8.90 8.26 12.02
C PRO A 32 9.59 9.63 12.07
N GLU A 33 10.40 9.85 13.11
CA GLU A 33 11.19 11.07 13.32
C GLU A 33 12.58 11.04 12.64
N GLY A 34 12.95 9.92 12.01
CA GLY A 34 14.27 9.70 11.42
C GLY A 34 15.30 9.08 12.39
N PRO A 35 16.55 8.89 11.95
CA PRO A 35 17.57 8.21 12.73
C PRO A 35 17.94 8.99 14.00
N TYR A 36 18.41 8.28 15.02
CA TYR A 36 18.85 8.90 16.28
C TYR A 36 19.88 10.01 16.03
N GLY A 37 19.60 11.22 16.54
CA GLY A 37 20.45 12.40 16.39
C GLY A 37 20.14 13.27 15.16
N ALA A 38 19.17 12.90 14.32
CA ALA A 38 18.66 13.78 13.27
C ALA A 38 17.88 14.96 13.87
N SER A 39 17.88 16.11 13.19
CA SER A 39 17.02 17.24 13.54
C SER A 39 15.56 16.87 13.31
N THR A 40 14.75 16.84 14.36
CA THR A 40 13.31 16.57 14.25
C THR A 40 12.54 17.84 13.95
N ASN A 41 11.48 17.73 13.15
CA ASN A 41 10.51 18.81 12.95
C ASN A 41 9.28 18.52 13.80
N GLU A 42 9.12 19.26 14.90
CA GLU A 42 8.03 19.04 15.86
C GLU A 42 6.63 19.16 15.23
N ALA A 43 6.48 19.98 14.18
CA ALA A 43 5.21 20.13 13.46
C ALA A 43 4.89 18.95 12.53
N ARG A 44 5.85 18.05 12.29
CA ARG A 44 5.75 16.93 11.35
C ARG A 44 6.11 15.58 11.99
N LEU A 45 6.01 15.50 13.31
CA LEU A 45 6.18 14.27 14.07
C LEU A 45 5.07 13.26 13.76
N GLY A 46 5.41 11.97 13.84
CA GLY A 46 4.48 10.87 13.57
C GLY A 46 4.62 10.28 12.17
N LYS A 47 3.65 9.44 11.78
CA LYS A 47 3.74 8.65 10.54
C LYS A 47 3.66 9.54 9.29
N ALA A 48 4.34 9.14 8.21
CA ALA A 48 4.15 9.77 6.92
C ALA A 48 2.66 9.79 6.51
N THR A 49 2.22 10.92 5.94
CA THR A 49 0.84 11.19 5.51
C THR A 49 0.83 11.65 4.06
N GLY A 50 -0.28 11.48 3.36
CA GLY A 50 -0.41 11.78 1.93
C GLY A 50 -0.45 10.55 1.02
N TRP A 51 -0.86 9.40 1.55
CA TRP A 51 -0.99 8.17 0.79
C TRP A 51 -2.08 8.27 -0.28
N GLU A 52 -1.77 7.78 -1.47
CA GLU A 52 -2.72 7.68 -2.58
C GLU A 52 -3.63 6.45 -2.40
N PRO A 53 -4.84 6.45 -2.99
CA PRO A 53 -5.71 5.28 -2.99
C PRO A 53 -5.00 4.04 -3.57
N GLY A 54 -5.12 2.90 -2.88
CA GLY A 54 -4.48 1.65 -3.27
C GLY A 54 -3.07 1.44 -2.74
N GLN A 55 -2.42 2.48 -2.17
CA GLN A 55 -1.16 2.29 -1.46
C GLN A 55 -1.37 1.56 -0.13
N HIS A 56 -0.48 0.64 0.20
CA HIS A 56 -0.58 -0.18 1.41
C HIS A 56 0.79 -0.54 1.97
N SER A 57 0.87 -0.77 3.29
CA SER A 57 2.09 -1.24 3.95
C SER A 57 2.27 -2.75 3.72
N THR A 58 2.69 -3.14 2.53
CA THR A 58 2.86 -4.56 2.15
C THR A 58 4.02 -5.22 2.84
N THR A 59 5.02 -4.45 3.22
CA THR A 59 6.26 -5.00 3.78
C THR A 59 6.12 -5.32 5.26
N THR A 60 4.88 -5.45 5.76
CA THR A 60 4.63 -6.07 7.04
C THR A 60 5.11 -7.53 6.94
N ARG A 61 5.99 -7.92 7.87
CA ARG A 61 6.55 -9.29 8.00
C ARG A 61 5.52 -10.41 8.18
N PHE A 62 4.23 -10.08 8.18
CA PHE A 62 3.10 -10.97 8.44
C PHE A 62 2.08 -11.03 7.30
N THR A 63 2.31 -10.32 6.19
CA THR A 63 1.45 -10.43 5.01
C THR A 63 2.01 -11.43 4.01
N TYR A 64 1.14 -11.95 3.14
CA TYR A 64 1.53 -12.91 2.12
C TYR A 64 2.45 -12.29 1.07
N GLU A 65 3.51 -13.02 0.72
CA GLU A 65 4.42 -12.68 -0.37
C GLU A 65 3.74 -12.73 -1.75
N THR A 66 2.72 -13.57 -1.91
CA THR A 66 1.93 -13.71 -3.14
C THR A 66 0.45 -13.38 -2.91
N ARG A 67 0.12 -12.13 -2.52
CA ARG A 67 -1.28 -11.73 -2.25
C ARG A 67 -2.24 -12.02 -3.40
N GLN A 68 -1.81 -11.84 -4.65
CA GLN A 68 -2.63 -12.17 -5.82
C GLN A 68 -3.04 -13.65 -5.86
N MET A 69 -2.24 -14.56 -5.30
CA MET A 69 -2.59 -15.99 -5.24
C MET A 69 -3.58 -16.31 -4.11
N HIS A 70 -3.81 -15.36 -3.20
CA HIS A 70 -4.73 -15.51 -2.07
C HIS A 70 -6.01 -14.69 -2.24
N GLN A 71 -6.12 -13.91 -3.33
CA GLN A 71 -7.34 -13.20 -3.68
C GLN A 71 -8.49 -14.21 -3.90
N ASP A 72 -9.67 -13.89 -3.37
CA ASP A 72 -10.87 -14.72 -3.46
C ASP A 72 -10.71 -16.12 -2.82
N LEU A 73 -9.70 -16.28 -1.95
CA LEU A 73 -9.39 -17.54 -1.28
C LEU A 73 -9.69 -17.45 0.22
N PRO A 74 -10.95 -17.68 0.64
CA PRO A 74 -11.31 -17.61 2.04
C PRO A 74 -10.67 -18.74 2.84
N ARG A 75 -10.29 -18.42 4.07
CA ARG A 75 -9.84 -19.43 5.03
C ARG A 75 -10.96 -20.43 5.27
N GLN A 76 -10.64 -21.72 5.25
CA GLN A 76 -11.59 -22.81 5.49
C GLN A 76 -11.80 -23.06 6.99
N ASP A 77 -11.98 -21.99 7.76
CA ASP A 77 -12.26 -22.05 9.20
C ASP A 77 -13.61 -21.33 9.47
N PRO A 78 -14.55 -21.95 10.18
CA PRO A 78 -15.88 -21.38 10.40
C PRO A 78 -15.89 -20.13 11.29
N SER A 79 -14.82 -19.84 12.03
CA SER A 79 -14.63 -18.61 12.81
C SER A 79 -13.67 -17.62 12.12
N ALA A 80 -13.32 -17.84 10.86
CA ALA A 80 -12.47 -16.92 10.12
C ALA A 80 -13.19 -15.59 9.85
N HIS A 81 -12.46 -14.50 10.05
CA HIS A 81 -12.90 -13.19 9.55
C HIS A 81 -12.92 -13.16 8.01
N PRO A 82 -13.84 -12.39 7.40
CA PRO A 82 -13.85 -12.13 5.98
C PRO A 82 -12.50 -11.62 5.48
N ILE A 83 -12.13 -12.01 4.27
CA ILE A 83 -10.96 -11.48 3.58
C ILE A 83 -11.39 -10.16 2.93
N HIS A 84 -10.77 -9.04 3.33
CA HIS A 84 -11.12 -7.70 2.83
C HIS A 84 -10.53 -7.46 1.44
N ASP A 85 -10.80 -8.38 0.50
CA ASP A 85 -10.13 -8.44 -0.79
C ASP A 85 -10.81 -7.54 -1.85
N ASP A 86 -12.15 -7.41 -1.82
CA ASP A 86 -12.91 -6.53 -2.71
C ASP A 86 -13.47 -5.32 -1.94
N PRO A 87 -13.12 -4.07 -2.30
CA PRO A 87 -13.69 -2.87 -1.69
C PRO A 87 -15.20 -2.68 -1.95
N ASN A 88 -15.78 -3.40 -2.91
CA ASN A 88 -17.21 -3.37 -3.24
C ASN A 88 -18.03 -4.49 -2.59
N GLU A 89 -17.39 -5.51 -2.03
CA GLU A 89 -18.07 -6.48 -1.19
C GLU A 89 -18.44 -5.81 0.14
N LYS A 90 -19.75 -5.69 0.37
CA LYS A 90 -20.29 -5.18 1.64
C LYS A 90 -20.45 -6.34 2.61
N GLU A 91 -19.87 -6.21 3.80
CA GLU A 91 -20.21 -7.03 4.97
C GLU A 91 -21.71 -7.00 5.29
#